data_AF-A0A7X9B4X7-F1
#
_entry.id   AF-A0A7X9B4X7-F1
#
_cell.length_a   1.000
_cell.length_b   1.000
_cell.length_c   1.000
_cell.angle_alpha   90.00
_cell.angle_beta   90.00
_cell.angle_gamma   90.00
#
_symmetry.space_group_name_H-M   'P 1'
#
loop_
_entity.id
_entity.type
_entity.pdbx_description
1 polymer ?
#
loop_
_entity_poly.entity_id
_entity_poly.type
_entity_poly.pdbx_seq_one_letter_code
_entity_poly.pdbx_strand_id
1 'polypeptide(L)'
;MSSWSKAATIGVIMSITNVCAVEYFVDANNGRDSNSGLSPAEAWQSVRKVNSTSLAPGDVVRFKAGGLWRESLQAQSGAPGQPITFTSYGEGPKPALYASVDLAAPEVWTSLGNNIWATKADSWDNFQPKPDFAPGDWNIFCDGDGRATLSASKHGEPPKVFTIDCLKVGKVPTNIQLNYFGIPLAPNQNIRFRFRARASKPFSIKNISLMRSHSPWGSYGKIIAHNTDIGTEWQEHEVLMSTTIGENKADGRLSFFIGDVIPEGCSFEFVPLGADSFDLYSLDLKQDVGNIVLTPIGGKEQIAAWKRWDLESLKKQGDYYHDLKDSRVYFYSEKDPTSLYSAMEAARRRNIVSLGKQKHFIVDGFTLAYTGAHGANGAPEDCVIRNCDFRWIGGSLLYTRNGRPTRYGNGVEFWCACKNIIVENNSFEDVYDTAMTNQDPDAGRIVNVVWQNNKTLRCEQAYEIWLTGEEMTVESIIVRNNTFIYSGFGWSHAQRPNPNGCHLLSYGMKCKIVDIRYENNVMINAKDAILWFFNDRVAEFKINNNRYIQAVDKPDEAKLFRWPGIDKAGITFAEYQRLTGLDADSTLSNQ
;
A
#
# COMPACT_ATOMS: atom_id res chain seq x y z
N MET A 1 -61.43 38.91 36.47
CA MET A 1 -61.91 38.00 35.41
C MET A 1 -60.69 37.41 34.73
N SER A 2 -60.55 36.09 34.78
CA SER A 2 -59.37 35.31 34.40
C SER A 2 -59.19 35.18 32.89
N SER A 3 -57.99 35.46 32.37
CA SER A 3 -57.53 34.96 31.06
C SER A 3 -56.29 34.10 31.25
N TRP A 4 -56.42 32.82 30.95
CA TRP A 4 -55.36 31.81 31.03
C TRP A 4 -54.36 31.97 29.88
N SER A 5 -53.05 31.97 30.18
CA SER A 5 -51.99 31.78 29.19
C SER A 5 -51.73 30.27 29.04
N LYS A 6 -51.88 29.75 27.82
CA LYS A 6 -51.42 28.40 27.46
C LYS A 6 -49.99 28.48 26.92
N ALA A 7 -49.03 27.97 27.68
CA ALA A 7 -47.71 27.65 27.16
C ALA A 7 -47.79 26.32 26.38
N ALA A 8 -47.35 26.33 25.11
CA ALA A 8 -47.20 25.12 24.31
C ALA A 8 -45.74 24.67 24.37
N THR A 9 -45.49 23.53 25.02
CA THR A 9 -44.20 22.86 25.03
C THR A 9 -44.03 22.08 23.72
N ILE A 10 -43.08 22.48 22.87
CA ILE A 10 -42.66 21.70 21.71
C ILE A 10 -41.69 20.63 22.23
N GLY A 11 -42.16 19.38 22.31
CA GLY A 11 -41.32 18.22 22.55
C GLY A 11 -40.60 17.82 21.26
N VAL A 12 -39.28 18.01 21.22
CA VAL A 12 -38.43 17.43 20.17
C VAL A 12 -38.25 15.95 20.50
N ILE A 13 -38.93 15.07 19.75
CA ILE A 13 -38.68 13.63 19.79
C ILE A 13 -37.41 13.39 18.96
N MET A 14 -36.27 13.20 19.60
CA MET A 14 -35.11 12.59 18.95
C MET A 14 -35.41 11.10 18.77
N SER A 15 -35.77 10.69 17.56
CA SER A 15 -35.73 9.28 17.18
C SER A 15 -34.28 8.81 17.19
N ILE A 16 -33.91 8.04 18.21
CA ILE A 16 -32.68 7.26 18.22
C ILE A 16 -32.93 6.10 17.26
N THR A 17 -32.53 6.24 15.99
CA THR A 17 -32.42 5.08 15.10
C THR A 17 -31.29 4.22 15.62
N ASN A 18 -31.64 3.14 16.32
CA ASN A 18 -30.73 2.07 16.62
C ASN A 18 -30.41 1.39 15.28
N VAL A 19 -29.36 1.84 14.59
CA VAL A 19 -28.92 1.19 13.35
C VAL A 19 -28.31 -0.13 13.79
N CYS A 20 -29.02 -1.23 13.52
CA CYS A 20 -28.44 -2.55 13.70
C CYS A 20 -27.20 -2.66 12.80
N ALA A 21 -26.11 -3.17 13.37
CA ALA A 21 -24.92 -3.55 12.62
C ALA A 21 -25.31 -4.38 11.39
N VAL A 22 -24.79 -4.01 10.22
CA VAL A 22 -25.06 -4.70 8.97
C VAL A 22 -23.91 -5.65 8.66
N GLU A 23 -24.23 -6.85 8.17
CA GLU A 23 -23.24 -7.77 7.63
C GLU A 23 -23.17 -7.63 6.10
N TYR A 24 -21.96 -7.45 5.58
CA TYR A 24 -21.65 -7.44 4.17
C TYR A 24 -20.81 -8.65 3.79
N PHE A 25 -21.04 -9.20 2.60
CA PHE A 25 -20.35 -10.39 2.09
C PHE A 25 -19.55 -10.05 0.83
N VAL A 26 -18.35 -10.61 0.73
CA VAL A 26 -17.43 -10.42 -0.41
C VAL A 26 -16.97 -11.79 -0.93
N ASP A 27 -17.14 -12.05 -2.22
CA ASP A 27 -16.73 -13.27 -2.93
C ASP A 27 -16.03 -12.89 -4.24
N ALA A 28 -14.72 -13.11 -4.32
CA ALA A 28 -13.91 -12.78 -5.50
C ALA A 28 -14.39 -13.47 -6.79
N ASN A 29 -14.95 -14.69 -6.67
CA ASN A 29 -15.23 -15.56 -7.80
C ASN A 29 -16.69 -15.44 -8.28
N ASN A 30 -17.64 -15.32 -7.35
CA ASN A 30 -19.08 -15.31 -7.68
C ASN A 30 -19.79 -13.99 -7.35
N GLY A 31 -19.13 -13.09 -6.63
CA GLY A 31 -19.70 -11.79 -6.29
C GLY A 31 -19.79 -10.84 -7.48
N ARG A 32 -20.57 -9.78 -7.32
CA ARG A 32 -20.63 -8.65 -8.26
C ARG A 32 -20.75 -7.35 -7.47
N ASP A 33 -19.99 -6.32 -7.84
CA ASP A 33 -20.00 -5.04 -7.11
C ASP A 33 -21.30 -4.23 -7.26
N SER A 34 -22.17 -4.66 -8.17
CA SER A 34 -23.55 -4.19 -8.30
C SER A 34 -24.52 -4.81 -7.29
N ASN A 35 -24.14 -5.91 -6.64
CA ASN A 35 -24.99 -6.59 -5.67
C ASN A 35 -25.13 -5.77 -4.38
N SER A 36 -26.14 -6.10 -3.57
CA SER A 36 -26.38 -5.42 -2.31
C SER A 36 -25.27 -5.63 -1.28
N GLY A 37 -24.56 -6.76 -1.31
CA GLY A 37 -23.61 -7.18 -0.30
C GLY A 37 -24.26 -7.83 0.91
N LEU A 38 -25.58 -7.84 1.04
CA LEU A 38 -26.30 -8.18 2.28
C LEU A 38 -26.52 -9.69 2.51
N SER A 39 -26.02 -10.54 1.61
CA SER A 39 -26.03 -12.00 1.78
C SER A 39 -24.90 -12.64 0.97
N PRO A 40 -24.50 -13.89 1.28
CA PRO A 40 -23.51 -14.62 0.47
C PRO A 40 -23.89 -14.76 -1.02
N ALA A 41 -25.20 -14.87 -1.32
CA ALA A 41 -25.68 -14.97 -2.70
C ALA A 41 -25.60 -13.64 -3.46
N GLU A 42 -25.67 -12.53 -2.72
CA GLU A 42 -25.60 -11.15 -3.22
C GLU A 42 -24.29 -10.48 -2.80
N ALA A 43 -23.19 -11.24 -2.72
CA ALA A 43 -21.90 -10.72 -2.29
C ALA A 43 -21.32 -9.72 -3.28
N TRP A 44 -20.55 -8.74 -2.77
CA TRP A 44 -19.67 -7.91 -3.59
C TRP A 44 -18.50 -8.74 -4.13
N GLN A 45 -17.86 -8.27 -5.19
CA GLN A 45 -16.74 -8.97 -5.79
C GLN A 45 -15.40 -8.46 -5.25
N SER A 46 -15.25 -7.14 -5.13
CA SER A 46 -13.95 -6.50 -4.96
C SER A 46 -13.76 -5.85 -3.58
N VAL A 47 -12.51 -5.76 -3.15
CA VAL A 47 -12.11 -4.91 -2.01
C VAL A 47 -12.31 -3.43 -2.35
N ARG A 48 -12.26 -3.05 -3.64
CA ARG A 48 -12.54 -1.67 -4.06
C ARG A 48 -13.96 -1.26 -3.66
N LYS A 49 -14.95 -2.15 -3.84
CA LYS A 49 -16.33 -1.90 -3.43
C LYS A 49 -16.42 -1.70 -1.92
N VAL A 50 -15.75 -2.55 -1.13
CA VAL A 50 -15.64 -2.40 0.33
C VAL A 50 -15.07 -1.03 0.71
N ASN A 51 -13.92 -0.66 0.14
CA ASN A 51 -13.25 0.61 0.44
C ASN A 51 -14.08 1.84 0.03
N SER A 52 -14.91 1.72 -1.02
CA SER A 52 -15.77 2.82 -1.49
C SER A 52 -17.09 2.94 -0.72
N THR A 53 -17.45 1.93 0.05
CA THR A 53 -18.69 1.92 0.83
C THR A 53 -18.45 2.57 2.18
N SER A 54 -19.29 3.53 2.54
CA SER A 54 -19.29 4.15 3.87
C SER A 54 -19.90 3.18 4.88
N LEU A 55 -19.04 2.47 5.62
CA LEU A 55 -19.45 1.54 6.66
C LEU A 55 -19.85 2.31 7.93
N ALA A 56 -20.86 1.81 8.64
CA ALA A 56 -21.32 2.35 9.90
C ALA A 56 -20.65 1.63 11.09
N PRO A 57 -20.55 2.27 12.27
CA PRO A 57 -20.09 1.60 13.48
C PRO A 57 -20.83 0.30 13.77
N GLY A 58 -20.08 -0.77 14.04
CA GLY A 58 -20.60 -2.11 14.30
C GLY A 58 -20.74 -2.99 13.06
N ASP A 59 -20.64 -2.44 11.84
CA ASP A 59 -20.74 -3.23 10.61
C ASP A 59 -19.65 -4.32 10.52
N VAL A 60 -20.00 -5.43 9.87
CA VAL A 60 -19.11 -6.57 9.66
C VAL A 60 -18.97 -6.83 8.15
N VAL A 61 -17.75 -6.85 7.64
CA VAL A 61 -17.44 -7.22 6.26
C VAL A 61 -16.78 -8.60 6.25
N ARG A 62 -17.47 -9.58 5.68
CA ARG A 62 -17.09 -10.99 5.61
C ARG A 62 -16.55 -11.34 4.23
N PHE A 63 -15.29 -11.74 4.16
CA PHE A 63 -14.63 -12.23 2.95
C PHE A 63 -14.73 -13.75 2.87
N LYS A 64 -15.09 -14.28 1.71
CA LYS A 64 -15.24 -15.73 1.53
C LYS A 64 -13.90 -16.44 1.68
N ALA A 65 -13.88 -17.50 2.49
CA ALA A 65 -12.75 -18.41 2.60
C ALA A 65 -12.32 -18.95 1.22
N GLY A 66 -11.01 -19.08 1.01
CA GLY A 66 -10.40 -19.45 -0.26
C GLY A 66 -10.43 -18.37 -1.35
N GLY A 67 -11.03 -17.20 -1.10
CA GLY A 67 -10.99 -16.07 -2.03
C GLY A 67 -9.62 -15.43 -2.11
N LEU A 68 -9.27 -14.92 -3.30
CA LEU A 68 -8.04 -14.18 -3.55
C LEU A 68 -8.38 -12.80 -4.11
N TRP A 69 -7.87 -11.75 -3.47
CA TRP A 69 -7.96 -10.37 -3.90
C TRP A 69 -6.57 -9.77 -4.05
N ARG A 70 -6.40 -8.85 -5.00
CA ARG A 70 -5.09 -8.20 -5.28
C ARG A 70 -5.04 -6.72 -4.92
N GLU A 71 -6.12 -6.22 -4.34
CA GLU A 71 -6.25 -4.83 -3.88
C GLU A 71 -5.94 -4.68 -2.39
N SER A 72 -5.53 -3.47 -2.00
CA SER A 72 -5.34 -3.13 -0.58
C SER A 72 -6.67 -2.88 0.12
N LEU A 73 -6.79 -3.40 1.34
CA LEU A 73 -7.90 -3.08 2.24
C LEU A 73 -7.60 -1.76 2.97
N GLN A 74 -8.60 -0.89 3.06
CA GLN A 74 -8.55 0.32 3.88
C GLN A 74 -9.41 0.12 5.12
N ALA A 75 -8.80 0.27 6.30
CA ALA A 75 -9.56 0.32 7.54
C ALA A 75 -10.53 1.52 7.53
N GLN A 76 -11.65 1.38 8.24
CA GLN A 76 -12.64 2.43 8.42
C GLN A 76 -12.97 2.55 9.91
N SER A 77 -13.39 3.73 10.34
CA SER A 77 -13.62 3.99 11.77
C SER A 77 -14.99 3.53 12.25
N GLY A 78 -15.01 2.71 13.30
CA GLY A 78 -16.23 2.42 14.07
C GLY A 78 -16.45 3.43 15.20
N ALA A 79 -17.12 2.99 16.26
CA ALA A 79 -17.34 3.75 17.49
C ALA A 79 -16.98 2.92 18.73
N PRO A 80 -16.80 3.54 19.91
CA PRO A 80 -16.53 2.81 21.15
C PRO A 80 -17.57 1.70 21.40
N GLY A 81 -17.11 0.46 21.58
CA GLY A 81 -17.98 -0.71 21.75
C GLY A 81 -18.69 -1.21 20.49
N GLN A 82 -18.51 -0.54 19.35
CA GLN A 82 -19.09 -0.88 18.05
C GLN A 82 -18.01 -0.81 16.96
N PRO A 83 -17.01 -1.70 17.02
CA PRO A 83 -15.94 -1.69 16.03
C PRO A 83 -16.44 -2.13 14.67
N ILE A 84 -15.88 -1.58 13.59
CA ILE A 84 -16.04 -2.17 12.26
C ILE A 84 -15.16 -3.41 12.17
N THR A 85 -15.73 -4.54 11.76
CA THR A 85 -15.00 -5.82 11.71
C THR A 85 -14.81 -6.29 10.28
N PHE A 86 -13.55 -6.47 9.87
CA PHE A 86 -13.20 -7.18 8.65
C PHE A 86 -12.82 -8.61 9.02
N THR A 87 -13.55 -9.59 8.50
CA THR A 87 -13.36 -11.00 8.85
C THR A 87 -13.70 -11.93 7.69
N SER A 88 -13.74 -13.23 7.93
CA SER A 88 -14.04 -14.26 6.94
C SER A 88 -15.39 -14.95 7.15
N TYR A 89 -15.85 -15.69 6.14
CA TYR A 89 -16.97 -16.64 6.23
C TYR A 89 -16.75 -17.85 5.32
N GLY A 90 -17.45 -18.95 5.61
CA GLY A 90 -17.32 -20.21 4.89
C GLY A 90 -16.17 -21.08 5.38
N GLU A 91 -15.99 -22.22 4.75
CA GLU A 91 -14.95 -23.20 5.07
C GLU A 91 -13.77 -23.13 4.10
N GLY A 92 -12.60 -23.55 4.54
CA GLY A 92 -11.39 -23.61 3.73
C GLY A 92 -10.28 -22.65 4.17
N PRO A 93 -9.29 -22.38 3.30
CA PRO A 93 -8.20 -21.46 3.61
C PRO A 93 -8.70 -20.05 3.92
N LYS A 94 -7.92 -19.29 4.71
CA LYS A 94 -8.22 -17.88 4.98
C LYS A 94 -8.33 -17.09 3.66
N PRO A 95 -9.21 -16.08 3.56
CA PRO A 95 -9.21 -15.15 2.45
C PRO A 95 -7.83 -14.49 2.31
N ALA A 96 -7.34 -14.43 1.07
CA ALA A 96 -6.01 -13.95 0.73
C ALA A 96 -6.05 -12.55 0.10
N LEU A 97 -5.27 -11.63 0.66
CA LEU A 97 -5.00 -10.31 0.07
C LEU A 97 -3.54 -10.26 -0.37
N TYR A 98 -3.30 -10.28 -1.68
CA TYR A 98 -1.97 -10.29 -2.28
C TYR A 98 -1.66 -8.95 -2.95
N ALA A 99 -0.61 -8.24 -2.51
CA ALA A 99 -0.20 -7.00 -3.17
C ALA A 99 0.74 -7.23 -4.37
N SER A 100 0.65 -8.39 -5.00
CA SER A 100 1.52 -8.85 -6.08
C SER A 100 0.81 -9.02 -7.42
N VAL A 101 1.62 -9.22 -8.45
CA VAL A 101 1.20 -9.65 -9.79
C VAL A 101 1.66 -11.08 -10.01
N ASP A 102 0.80 -11.91 -10.58
CA ASP A 102 1.17 -13.25 -11.02
C ASP A 102 1.93 -13.19 -12.35
N LEU A 103 3.22 -13.53 -12.32
CA LEU A 103 4.09 -13.62 -13.48
C LEU A 103 4.20 -15.03 -14.06
N ALA A 104 3.51 -16.03 -13.50
CA ALA A 104 3.47 -17.39 -14.04
C ALA A 104 2.34 -17.57 -15.07
N ALA A 105 1.49 -16.56 -15.27
CA ALA A 105 0.46 -16.61 -16.28
C ALA A 105 1.05 -16.78 -17.70
N PRO A 106 0.36 -17.52 -18.60
CA PRO A 106 0.81 -17.69 -19.97
C PRO A 106 1.05 -16.34 -20.67
N GLU A 107 2.03 -16.31 -21.56
CA GLU A 107 2.36 -15.15 -22.38
C GLU A 107 2.79 -13.88 -21.62
N VAL A 108 3.13 -13.97 -20.32
CA VAL A 108 3.69 -12.83 -19.58
C VAL A 108 5.09 -12.48 -20.09
N TRP A 109 5.87 -13.47 -20.52
CA TRP A 109 7.30 -13.31 -20.81
C TRP A 109 7.62 -13.29 -22.30
N THR A 110 8.57 -12.42 -22.66
CA THR A 110 9.21 -12.37 -23.98
C THR A 110 10.71 -12.61 -23.80
N SER A 111 11.27 -13.56 -24.56
CA SER A 111 12.71 -13.79 -24.62
C SER A 111 13.41 -12.63 -25.34
N LEU A 112 14.45 -12.08 -24.72
CA LEU A 112 15.36 -11.10 -25.32
C LEU A 112 16.69 -11.73 -25.77
N GLY A 113 16.82 -13.06 -25.67
CA GLY A 113 18.07 -13.79 -25.89
C GLY A 113 19.01 -13.75 -24.68
N ASN A 114 20.10 -14.51 -24.75
CA ASN A 114 21.13 -14.59 -23.69
C ASN A 114 20.56 -14.89 -22.28
N ASN A 115 19.54 -15.75 -22.20
CA ASN A 115 18.82 -16.10 -20.97
C ASN A 115 18.12 -14.91 -20.27
N ILE A 116 17.93 -13.79 -20.96
CA ILE A 116 17.17 -12.66 -20.43
C ILE A 116 15.76 -12.71 -20.97
N TRP A 117 14.80 -12.67 -20.05
CA TRP A 117 13.38 -12.57 -20.32
C TRP A 117 12.87 -11.26 -19.76
N ALA A 118 11.87 -10.68 -20.42
CA ALA A 118 11.20 -9.50 -19.91
C ALA A 118 9.70 -9.70 -19.93
N THR A 119 8.98 -9.19 -18.93
CA THR A 119 7.52 -9.16 -18.97
C THR A 119 7.06 -8.41 -20.22
N LYS A 120 5.90 -8.70 -20.80
CA LYS A 120 5.35 -7.91 -21.91
C LYS A 120 5.15 -6.45 -21.48
N ALA A 121 5.39 -5.53 -22.41
CA ALA A 121 5.10 -4.11 -22.20
C ALA A 121 3.59 -3.88 -22.11
N ASP A 122 3.18 -2.81 -21.44
CA ASP A 122 1.80 -2.34 -21.51
C ASP A 122 1.43 -2.09 -22.99
N SER A 123 0.27 -2.58 -23.42
CA SER A 123 -0.20 -2.43 -24.80
C SER A 123 -1.70 -2.21 -24.84
N TRP A 124 -2.16 -1.53 -25.89
CA TRP A 124 -3.56 -1.24 -26.10
C TRP A 124 -3.94 -1.35 -27.56
N ASP A 125 -5.06 -2.01 -27.83
CA ASP A 125 -5.54 -2.32 -29.17
C ASP A 125 -7.09 -2.39 -29.21
N ASN A 126 -7.63 -2.95 -30.30
CA ASN A 126 -9.07 -3.16 -30.50
C ASN A 126 -9.95 -1.92 -30.31
N PHE A 127 -9.49 -0.77 -30.84
CA PHE A 127 -10.22 0.49 -30.72
C PHE A 127 -11.63 0.43 -31.32
N GLN A 128 -12.64 0.76 -30.53
CA GLN A 128 -14.03 0.86 -30.96
C GLN A 128 -14.58 2.27 -30.69
N PRO A 129 -15.25 2.92 -31.65
CA PRO A 129 -15.84 4.24 -31.43
C PRO A 129 -16.76 4.27 -30.21
N LYS A 130 -16.61 5.30 -29.37
CA LYS A 130 -17.45 5.54 -28.19
C LYS A 130 -18.28 6.82 -28.40
N PRO A 131 -19.41 6.75 -29.12
CA PRO A 131 -20.19 7.93 -29.49
C PRO A 131 -20.82 8.67 -28.31
N ASP A 132 -21.08 8.00 -27.19
CA ASP A 132 -21.56 8.65 -25.95
C ASP A 132 -20.51 9.55 -25.28
N PHE A 133 -19.26 9.44 -25.73
CA PHE A 133 -18.16 10.36 -25.46
C PHE A 133 -18.03 11.35 -26.65
N ALA A 134 -19.14 11.78 -27.25
CA ALA A 134 -19.11 12.79 -28.30
C ALA A 134 -18.64 14.13 -27.70
N PRO A 135 -17.76 14.89 -28.36
CA PRO A 135 -17.25 16.13 -27.82
C PRO A 135 -18.36 17.20 -27.81
N GLY A 136 -18.92 17.47 -26.63
CA GLY A 136 -19.76 18.64 -26.39
C GLY A 136 -18.94 19.93 -26.34
N ASP A 137 -19.56 21.00 -25.84
CA ASP A 137 -18.90 22.28 -25.65
C ASP A 137 -17.82 22.21 -24.57
N TRP A 138 -16.65 22.74 -24.90
CA TRP A 138 -15.55 22.91 -23.96
C TRP A 138 -15.69 24.24 -23.24
N ASN A 139 -15.19 24.27 -22.01
CA ASN A 139 -15.24 25.43 -21.13
C ASN A 139 -13.85 25.72 -20.58
N ILE A 140 -13.58 27.00 -20.34
CA ILE A 140 -12.36 27.42 -19.66
C ILE A 140 -12.70 27.89 -18.25
N PHE A 141 -11.90 27.46 -17.29
CA PHE A 141 -11.92 27.98 -15.93
C PHE A 141 -10.58 28.62 -15.64
N CYS A 142 -10.62 29.83 -15.08
CA CYS A 142 -9.44 30.56 -14.64
C CYS A 142 -9.59 30.94 -13.16
N ASP A 143 -8.56 30.72 -12.35
CA ASP A 143 -8.49 31.22 -10.98
C ASP A 143 -7.11 31.81 -10.65
N GLY A 144 -6.97 32.32 -9.43
CA GLY A 144 -5.72 32.92 -8.95
C GLY A 144 -5.23 34.02 -9.90
N ASP A 145 -3.97 33.88 -10.33
CA ASP A 145 -3.30 34.80 -11.26
C ASP A 145 -3.51 34.46 -12.75
N GLY A 146 -3.99 33.26 -13.08
CA GLY A 146 -4.11 32.81 -14.48
C GLY A 146 -5.26 33.49 -15.21
N ARG A 147 -5.05 33.95 -16.45
CA ARG A 147 -6.07 34.60 -17.28
C ARG A 147 -5.99 34.06 -18.70
N ALA A 148 -7.09 33.51 -19.20
CA ALA A 148 -7.22 33.09 -20.58
C ALA A 148 -8.68 33.23 -21.05
N THR A 149 -8.86 33.37 -22.36
CA THR A 149 -10.18 33.39 -23.01
C THR A 149 -10.37 32.13 -23.83
N LEU A 150 -11.63 31.72 -24.01
CA LEU A 150 -12.01 30.63 -24.91
C LEU A 150 -13.00 31.17 -25.94
N SER A 151 -12.73 30.90 -27.22
CA SER A 151 -13.65 31.14 -28.32
C SER A 151 -13.82 29.87 -29.15
N ALA A 152 -14.88 29.80 -29.94
CA ALA A 152 -15.11 28.69 -30.87
C ALA A 152 -15.42 29.23 -32.29
N SER A 153 -15.02 28.49 -33.31
CA SER A 153 -15.34 28.81 -34.71
C SER A 153 -16.86 28.93 -34.92
N LYS A 154 -17.28 29.83 -35.81
CA LYS A 154 -18.71 30.08 -36.09
C LYS A 154 -19.41 28.80 -36.58
N HIS A 155 -20.68 28.65 -36.21
CA HIS A 155 -21.55 27.56 -36.64
C HIS A 155 -21.54 27.40 -38.18
N GLY A 156 -21.13 26.25 -38.71
CA GLY A 156 -21.31 25.92 -40.14
C GLY A 156 -20.19 25.17 -40.85
N GLU A 157 -18.95 25.19 -40.37
CA GLU A 157 -17.83 24.46 -40.99
C GLU A 157 -17.21 23.47 -40.00
N PRO A 158 -17.50 22.16 -40.10
CA PRO A 158 -16.82 21.15 -39.31
C PRO A 158 -15.36 21.00 -39.76
N PRO A 159 -14.42 20.75 -38.82
CA PRO A 159 -14.65 20.54 -37.39
C PRO A 159 -14.65 21.86 -36.58
N LYS A 160 -15.42 21.89 -35.48
CA LYS A 160 -15.45 23.03 -34.53
C LYS A 160 -14.09 23.22 -33.89
N VAL A 161 -13.49 24.40 -34.08
CA VAL A 161 -12.18 24.77 -33.52
C VAL A 161 -12.40 25.58 -32.25
N PHE A 162 -11.79 25.18 -31.15
CA PHE A 162 -11.71 25.95 -29.91
C PHE A 162 -10.37 26.66 -29.86
N THR A 163 -10.37 27.97 -29.57
CA THR A 163 -9.16 28.78 -29.45
C THR A 163 -9.06 29.33 -28.05
N ILE A 164 -7.95 29.01 -27.38
CA ILE A 164 -7.60 29.47 -26.05
C ILE A 164 -6.49 30.51 -26.17
N ASP A 165 -6.75 31.75 -25.79
CA ASP A 165 -5.71 32.79 -25.74
C ASP A 165 -5.27 33.00 -24.30
N CYS A 166 -4.02 32.66 -23.99
CA CYS A 166 -3.41 32.87 -22.68
C CYS A 166 -2.99 34.33 -22.55
N LEU A 167 -3.72 35.09 -21.73
CA LEU A 167 -3.42 36.50 -21.44
C LEU A 167 -2.39 36.64 -20.32
N LYS A 168 -2.43 35.74 -19.34
CA LYS A 168 -1.48 35.67 -18.23
C LYS A 168 -1.35 34.23 -17.75
N VAL A 169 -0.13 33.72 -17.70
CA VAL A 169 0.13 32.36 -17.19
C VAL A 169 -0.07 32.31 -15.66
N GLY A 170 -0.56 31.18 -15.17
CA GLY A 170 -0.70 30.90 -13.75
C GLY A 170 0.59 30.40 -13.11
N LYS A 171 0.52 30.15 -11.80
CA LYS A 171 1.65 29.62 -11.00
C LYS A 171 1.52 28.12 -10.74
N VAL A 172 0.31 27.59 -10.86
CA VAL A 172 -0.01 26.16 -10.64
C VAL A 172 -0.90 25.62 -11.76
N PRO A 173 -0.90 24.30 -12.00
CA PRO A 173 -1.64 23.70 -13.13
C PRO A 173 -3.12 24.05 -13.16
N THR A 174 -3.75 24.19 -11.99
CA THR A 174 -5.19 24.43 -11.86
C THR A 174 -5.62 25.86 -12.18
N ASN A 175 -4.68 26.81 -12.35
CA ASN A 175 -5.05 28.20 -12.59
C ASN A 175 -5.72 28.45 -13.94
N ILE A 176 -5.49 27.58 -14.93
CA ILE A 176 -6.19 27.60 -16.21
C ILE A 176 -6.55 26.15 -16.54
N GLN A 177 -7.83 25.88 -16.74
CA GLN A 177 -8.36 24.54 -16.96
C GLN A 177 -9.26 24.54 -18.19
N LEU A 178 -8.96 23.65 -19.13
CA LEU A 178 -9.83 23.36 -20.27
C LEU A 178 -10.65 22.11 -19.94
N ASN A 179 -11.97 22.26 -19.87
CA ASN A 179 -12.87 21.28 -19.29
C ASN A 179 -13.96 20.83 -20.27
N TYR A 180 -14.18 19.53 -20.30
CA TYR A 180 -15.33 18.90 -20.95
C TYR A 180 -16.17 18.16 -19.90
N PHE A 181 -17.47 18.43 -19.84
CA PHE A 181 -18.38 17.99 -18.78
C PHE A 181 -19.46 17.04 -19.31
N GLY A 182 -20.12 16.32 -18.38
CA GLY A 182 -21.30 15.51 -18.68
C GLY A 182 -20.97 14.16 -19.32
N ILE A 183 -19.76 13.64 -19.05
CA ILE A 183 -19.29 12.38 -19.62
C ILE A 183 -19.93 11.21 -18.85
N PRO A 184 -20.73 10.35 -19.51
CA PRO A 184 -21.21 9.13 -18.89
C PRO A 184 -20.08 8.11 -18.78
N LEU A 185 -19.83 7.64 -17.56
CA LEU A 185 -18.78 6.69 -17.24
C LEU A 185 -19.38 5.45 -16.55
N ALA A 186 -18.86 4.29 -16.91
CA ALA A 186 -19.15 3.03 -16.25
C ALA A 186 -17.86 2.45 -15.64
N PRO A 187 -17.96 1.55 -14.65
CA PRO A 187 -16.80 0.87 -14.08
C PRO A 187 -15.96 0.14 -15.15
N ASN A 188 -14.65 0.08 -14.92
CA ASN A 188 -13.68 -0.69 -15.72
C ASN A 188 -13.65 -0.35 -17.23
N GLN A 189 -14.04 0.86 -17.62
CA GLN A 189 -13.88 1.34 -19.00
C GLN A 189 -12.46 1.81 -19.27
N ASN A 190 -11.93 1.43 -20.42
CA ASN A 190 -10.74 2.02 -21.03
C ASN A 190 -11.19 2.96 -22.16
N ILE A 191 -10.71 4.20 -22.15
CA ILE A 191 -11.16 5.28 -23.02
C ILE A 191 -9.95 6.00 -23.60
N ARG A 192 -9.84 6.04 -24.92
CA ARG A 192 -8.90 6.89 -25.66
C ARG A 192 -9.64 8.13 -26.12
N PHE A 193 -9.29 9.30 -25.60
CA PHE A 193 -9.75 10.57 -26.15
C PHE A 193 -8.76 11.10 -27.18
N ARG A 194 -9.24 11.54 -28.35
CA ARG A 194 -8.41 12.05 -29.45
C ARG A 194 -8.76 13.50 -29.78
N PHE A 195 -7.75 14.27 -30.13
CA PHE A 195 -7.91 15.66 -30.56
C PHE A 195 -6.78 16.08 -31.50
N ARG A 196 -7.04 17.08 -32.36
CA ARG A 196 -5.97 17.82 -33.02
C ARG A 196 -5.69 19.11 -32.27
N ALA A 197 -4.43 19.52 -32.25
CA ALA A 197 -4.06 20.79 -31.66
C ALA A 197 -2.87 21.43 -32.37
N ARG A 198 -2.73 22.74 -32.16
CA ARG A 198 -1.51 23.52 -32.39
C ARG A 198 -1.47 24.71 -31.44
N ALA A 199 -0.31 25.30 -31.26
CA ALA A 199 -0.13 26.46 -30.40
C ALA A 199 0.85 27.46 -31.03
N SER A 200 0.60 28.76 -30.88
CA SER A 200 1.54 29.78 -31.38
C SER A 200 2.91 29.73 -30.69
N LYS A 201 2.99 29.11 -29.51
CA LYS A 201 4.21 28.80 -28.76
C LYS A 201 4.14 27.35 -28.25
N PRO A 202 5.14 26.50 -28.51
CA PRO A 202 5.11 25.11 -28.07
C PRO A 202 5.03 24.94 -26.56
N PHE A 203 4.29 23.94 -26.08
CA PHE A 203 4.21 23.57 -24.67
C PHE A 203 3.68 22.14 -24.48
N SER A 204 3.84 21.57 -23.29
CA SER A 204 3.37 20.21 -22.97
C SER A 204 2.26 20.24 -21.94
N ILE A 205 1.12 19.59 -22.21
CA ILE A 205 0.05 19.41 -21.23
C ILE A 205 0.43 18.23 -20.33
N LYS A 206 0.91 18.52 -19.11
CA LYS A 206 1.40 17.48 -18.18
C LYS A 206 0.30 16.87 -17.30
N ASN A 207 -0.72 17.66 -16.98
CA ASN A 207 -1.73 17.30 -15.98
C ASN A 207 -3.09 17.17 -16.65
N ILE A 208 -3.59 15.92 -16.71
CA ILE A 208 -4.87 15.57 -17.32
C ILE A 208 -5.63 14.69 -16.33
N SER A 209 -6.94 14.90 -16.18
CA SER A 209 -7.75 14.11 -15.26
C SER A 209 -9.14 13.80 -15.79
N LEU A 210 -9.58 12.56 -15.58
CA LEU A 210 -10.98 12.15 -15.65
C LEU A 210 -11.55 12.16 -14.22
N MET A 211 -12.51 13.03 -13.94
CA MET A 211 -12.92 13.37 -12.58
C MET A 211 -14.39 13.78 -12.47
N ARG A 212 -14.85 13.98 -11.23
CA ARG A 212 -16.18 14.50 -10.90
C ARG A 212 -16.35 15.95 -11.36
N SER A 213 -17.52 16.28 -11.89
CA SER A 213 -17.87 17.61 -12.40
C SER A 213 -18.16 18.67 -11.33
N HIS A 214 -18.20 18.30 -10.05
CA HIS A 214 -18.44 19.20 -8.92
C HIS A 214 -17.65 18.82 -7.66
N SER A 215 -17.60 19.72 -6.68
CA SER A 215 -17.00 19.46 -5.37
C SER A 215 -17.59 18.18 -4.73
N PRO A 216 -16.79 17.29 -4.12
CA PRO A 216 -15.35 17.40 -3.81
C PRO A 216 -14.39 16.90 -4.90
N TRP A 217 -14.62 17.18 -6.19
CA TRP A 217 -13.65 17.07 -7.30
C TRP A 217 -12.84 15.75 -7.36
N GLY A 218 -13.47 14.63 -7.02
CA GLY A 218 -12.80 13.33 -6.93
C GLY A 218 -12.41 12.77 -8.30
N SER A 219 -11.30 12.05 -8.37
CA SER A 219 -10.89 11.31 -9.57
C SER A 219 -11.89 10.18 -9.88
N TYR A 220 -12.23 10.05 -11.16
CA TYR A 220 -13.03 8.96 -11.73
C TYR A 220 -12.21 8.03 -12.62
N GLY A 221 -10.94 8.34 -12.88
CA GLY A 221 -10.06 7.52 -13.68
C GLY A 221 -8.58 7.84 -13.53
N LYS A 222 -7.75 6.94 -14.05
CA LYS A 222 -6.30 7.08 -14.16
C LYS A 222 -5.91 7.32 -15.61
N ILE A 223 -4.87 8.13 -15.83
CA ILE A 223 -4.23 8.28 -17.14
C ILE A 223 -3.28 7.10 -17.36
N ILE A 224 -3.39 6.43 -18.49
CA ILE A 224 -2.55 5.29 -18.89
C ILE A 224 -1.31 5.78 -19.61
N ALA A 225 -1.51 6.55 -20.68
CA ALA A 225 -0.50 7.17 -21.51
C ALA A 225 -1.12 8.35 -22.28
N HIS A 226 -0.29 9.27 -22.78
CA HIS A 226 -0.72 10.40 -23.60
C HIS A 226 0.46 10.97 -24.39
N ASN A 227 0.19 11.65 -25.51
CA ASN A 227 1.17 12.41 -26.30
C ASN A 227 0.71 13.86 -26.47
N THR A 228 0.91 14.68 -25.45
CA THR A 228 0.34 16.05 -25.39
C THR A 228 1.40 17.15 -25.42
N ASP A 229 2.49 16.91 -26.16
CA ASP A 229 3.45 17.93 -26.56
C ASP A 229 2.89 18.69 -27.76
N ILE A 230 2.42 19.91 -27.52
CA ILE A 230 1.73 20.73 -28.51
C ILE A 230 2.75 21.61 -29.24
N GLY A 231 2.90 21.37 -30.54
CA GLY A 231 3.76 22.15 -31.43
C GLY A 231 3.04 23.32 -32.11
N THR A 232 3.73 24.00 -33.04
CA THR A 232 3.16 25.10 -33.84
C THR A 232 2.31 24.65 -35.01
N GLU A 233 2.45 23.38 -35.41
CA GLU A 233 1.70 22.78 -36.51
C GLU A 233 0.55 21.93 -35.99
N TRP A 234 -0.50 21.79 -36.80
CA TRP A 234 -1.63 20.92 -36.45
C TRP A 234 -1.22 19.45 -36.39
N GLN A 235 -1.26 18.87 -35.19
CA GLN A 235 -0.92 17.47 -34.93
C GLN A 235 -2.09 16.76 -34.23
N GLU A 236 -2.18 15.44 -34.38
CA GLU A 236 -3.13 14.61 -33.63
C GLU A 236 -2.49 14.12 -32.33
N HIS A 237 -3.28 14.18 -31.27
CA HIS A 237 -2.91 13.83 -29.91
C HIS A 237 -3.98 12.92 -29.31
N GLU A 238 -3.56 12.10 -28.36
CA GLU A 238 -4.41 11.16 -27.64
C GLU A 238 -4.11 11.14 -26.14
N VAL A 239 -5.15 10.80 -25.39
CA VAL A 239 -5.10 10.54 -23.95
C VAL A 239 -5.81 9.21 -23.70
N LEU A 240 -5.06 8.21 -23.25
CA LEU A 240 -5.58 6.91 -22.86
C LEU A 240 -5.87 6.92 -21.35
N MET A 241 -7.06 6.47 -20.96
CA MET A 241 -7.56 6.56 -19.59
C MET A 241 -8.29 5.27 -19.21
N SER A 242 -8.29 4.93 -17.93
CA SER A 242 -9.15 3.87 -17.38
C SER A 242 -9.95 4.38 -16.20
N THR A 243 -11.24 4.07 -16.15
CA THR A 243 -12.11 4.47 -15.04
C THR A 243 -11.78 3.70 -13.76
N THR A 244 -11.85 4.37 -12.61
CA THR A 244 -11.60 3.80 -11.28
C THR A 244 -12.86 3.67 -10.42
N ILE A 245 -14.01 4.14 -10.93
CA ILE A 245 -15.33 4.12 -10.28
C ILE A 245 -15.89 2.70 -10.10
N GLY A 246 -16.65 2.49 -9.03
CA GLY A 246 -17.32 1.22 -8.72
C GLY A 246 -18.78 1.14 -9.16
N GLU A 247 -19.33 2.23 -9.69
CA GLU A 247 -20.69 2.31 -10.23
C GLU A 247 -20.76 3.35 -11.34
N ASN A 248 -21.84 3.35 -12.12
CA ASN A 248 -22.04 4.29 -13.20
C ASN A 248 -22.10 5.75 -12.68
N LYS A 249 -21.48 6.68 -13.40
CA LYS A 249 -21.44 8.11 -13.11
C LYS A 249 -21.86 8.89 -14.35
N ALA A 250 -22.83 9.79 -14.19
CA ALA A 250 -23.28 10.67 -15.27
C ALA A 250 -22.55 12.03 -15.29
N ASP A 251 -21.78 12.32 -14.23
CA ASP A 251 -21.16 13.61 -13.97
C ASP A 251 -19.64 13.61 -14.24
N GLY A 252 -19.17 12.78 -15.17
CA GLY A 252 -17.77 12.75 -15.55
C GLY A 252 -17.31 14.06 -16.22
N ARG A 253 -16.06 14.44 -15.94
CA ARG A 253 -15.37 15.61 -16.49
C ARG A 253 -13.97 15.22 -16.95
N LEU A 254 -13.59 15.61 -18.17
CA LEU A 254 -12.20 15.57 -18.63
C LEU A 254 -11.61 16.97 -18.49
N SER A 255 -10.50 17.09 -17.77
CA SER A 255 -9.83 18.36 -17.50
C SER A 255 -8.39 18.32 -17.98
N PHE A 256 -7.99 19.31 -18.78
CA PHE A 256 -6.60 19.62 -19.10
C PHE A 256 -6.18 20.82 -18.24
N PHE A 257 -5.24 20.59 -17.32
CA PHE A 257 -4.72 21.60 -16.40
C PHE A 257 -3.46 22.21 -17.02
N ILE A 258 -3.60 23.40 -17.58
CA ILE A 258 -2.57 24.06 -18.38
C ILE A 258 -2.02 25.33 -17.71
N GLY A 259 -2.50 25.65 -16.51
CA GLY A 259 -2.28 26.93 -15.83
C GLY A 259 -0.83 27.36 -15.69
N ASP A 260 0.09 26.43 -15.44
CA ASP A 260 1.52 26.69 -15.24
C ASP A 260 2.39 26.35 -16.45
N VAL A 261 1.79 25.84 -17.54
CA VAL A 261 2.53 25.35 -18.71
C VAL A 261 2.17 26.08 -20.01
N ILE A 262 0.96 26.64 -20.16
CA ILE A 262 0.61 27.41 -21.36
C ILE A 262 1.36 28.75 -21.37
N PRO A 263 2.19 29.06 -22.38
CA PRO A 263 2.99 30.28 -22.37
C PRO A 263 2.11 31.53 -22.41
N GLU A 264 2.54 32.59 -21.72
CA GLU A 264 1.85 33.88 -21.80
C GLU A 264 1.86 34.43 -23.24
N GLY A 265 0.72 34.97 -23.68
CA GLY A 265 0.49 35.39 -25.07
C GLY A 265 0.41 34.24 -26.09
N CYS A 266 0.30 32.98 -25.64
CA CYS A 266 0.08 31.83 -26.52
C CYS A 266 -1.39 31.76 -26.96
N SER A 267 -1.61 31.45 -28.24
CA SER A 267 -2.91 31.04 -28.77
C SER A 267 -2.85 29.54 -29.03
N PHE A 268 -3.66 28.78 -28.30
CA PHE A 268 -3.75 27.32 -28.34
C PHE A 268 -5.07 26.93 -29.02
N GLU A 269 -4.97 26.31 -30.19
CA GLU A 269 -6.11 25.84 -30.96
C GLU A 269 -6.29 24.33 -30.80
N PHE A 270 -7.55 23.92 -30.64
CA PHE A 270 -7.90 22.57 -30.23
C PHE A 270 -9.19 22.10 -30.92
N VAL A 271 -9.13 20.90 -31.50
CA VAL A 271 -10.24 20.24 -32.22
C VAL A 271 -10.44 18.84 -31.66
N PRO A 272 -11.50 18.60 -30.87
CA PRO A 272 -11.86 17.25 -30.45
C PRO A 272 -12.18 16.35 -31.65
N LEU A 273 -11.63 15.14 -31.67
CA LEU A 273 -11.92 14.12 -32.69
C LEU A 273 -12.88 13.03 -32.19
N GLY A 274 -13.14 12.98 -30.88
CA GLY A 274 -13.99 11.99 -30.23
C GLY A 274 -13.20 11.03 -29.35
N ALA A 275 -13.82 9.93 -28.96
CA ALA A 275 -13.15 8.89 -28.19
C ALA A 275 -13.51 7.48 -28.65
N ASP A 276 -12.64 6.55 -28.26
CA ASP A 276 -12.76 5.13 -28.54
C ASP A 276 -12.63 4.36 -27.22
N SER A 277 -13.30 3.21 -27.09
CA SER A 277 -12.89 2.19 -26.12
C SER A 277 -11.74 1.35 -26.67
N PHE A 278 -10.94 0.74 -25.81
CA PHE A 278 -9.81 -0.09 -26.20
C PHE A 278 -9.58 -1.23 -25.21
N ASP A 279 -8.94 -2.30 -25.66
CA ASP A 279 -8.47 -3.38 -24.78
C ASP A 279 -7.09 -3.01 -24.23
N LEU A 280 -6.90 -3.16 -22.92
CA LEU A 280 -5.65 -2.85 -22.25
C LEU A 280 -5.02 -4.13 -21.72
N TYR A 281 -3.82 -4.45 -22.20
CA TYR A 281 -2.91 -5.34 -21.50
C TYR A 281 -2.00 -4.51 -20.60
N SER A 282 -2.05 -4.75 -19.30
CA SER A 282 -1.11 -4.16 -18.35
C SER A 282 -0.96 -5.04 -17.12
N LEU A 283 0.28 -5.22 -16.69
CA LEU A 283 0.61 -5.84 -15.39
C LEU A 283 0.63 -4.80 -14.26
N ASP A 284 0.43 -3.52 -14.56
CA ASP A 284 0.42 -2.40 -13.62
C ASP A 284 1.71 -2.31 -12.78
N LEU A 285 2.85 -2.66 -13.37
CA LEU A 285 4.18 -2.65 -12.74
C LEU A 285 4.80 -1.24 -12.66
N LYS A 286 3.96 -0.21 -12.43
CA LYS A 286 4.39 1.20 -12.33
C LYS A 286 5.07 1.54 -10.99
N GLN A 287 5.11 0.60 -10.07
CA GLN A 287 5.72 0.72 -8.74
C GLN A 287 6.73 -0.39 -8.54
N ASP A 288 7.75 -0.15 -7.71
CA ASP A 288 8.85 -1.09 -7.55
C ASP A 288 8.39 -2.50 -7.14
N VAL A 289 8.88 -3.53 -7.83
CA VAL A 289 8.73 -4.92 -7.43
C VAL A 289 9.80 -5.24 -6.41
N GLY A 290 9.41 -5.32 -5.13
CA GLY A 290 10.34 -5.50 -4.02
C GLY A 290 10.87 -6.91 -3.85
N ASN A 291 10.06 -7.90 -4.20
CA ASN A 291 10.42 -9.31 -4.17
C ASN A 291 9.69 -10.05 -5.30
N ILE A 292 10.24 -11.16 -5.78
CA ILE A 292 9.50 -12.12 -6.59
C ILE A 292 9.60 -13.46 -5.90
N VAL A 293 8.46 -14.03 -5.51
CA VAL A 293 8.39 -15.33 -4.85
C VAL A 293 8.12 -16.39 -5.89
N LEU A 294 9.02 -17.36 -5.99
CA LEU A 294 9.01 -18.41 -6.99
C LEU A 294 8.59 -19.74 -6.34
N THR A 295 7.69 -20.47 -6.99
CA THR A 295 7.36 -21.86 -6.62
C THR A 295 7.79 -22.80 -7.75
N PRO A 296 8.92 -23.51 -7.63
CA PRO A 296 9.40 -24.42 -8.66
C PRO A 296 8.38 -25.51 -9.02
N ILE A 297 8.29 -25.87 -10.30
CA ILE A 297 7.44 -26.98 -10.75
C ILE A 297 7.90 -28.29 -10.09
N GLY A 298 6.95 -29.06 -9.56
CA GLY A 298 7.23 -30.31 -8.83
C GLY A 298 7.69 -30.10 -7.38
N GLY A 299 7.91 -28.85 -6.95
CA GLY A 299 8.22 -28.49 -5.57
C GLY A 299 7.02 -27.91 -4.82
N LYS A 300 7.10 -27.91 -3.49
CA LYS A 300 6.19 -27.16 -2.60
C LYS A 300 6.87 -26.00 -1.89
N GLU A 301 8.20 -25.95 -1.94
CA GLU A 301 9.00 -24.92 -1.27
C GLU A 301 9.07 -23.66 -2.12
N GLN A 302 8.81 -22.52 -1.48
CA GLN A 302 8.88 -21.20 -2.10
C GLN A 302 10.28 -20.62 -1.90
N ILE A 303 10.82 -19.98 -2.93
CA ILE A 303 12.14 -19.34 -2.90
C ILE A 303 12.05 -17.89 -3.38
N ALA A 304 12.92 -17.03 -2.87
CA ALA A 304 13.03 -15.65 -3.36
C ALA A 304 13.85 -15.61 -4.66
N ALA A 305 13.40 -14.82 -5.63
CA ALA A 305 14.25 -14.29 -6.68
C ALA A 305 15.25 -13.27 -6.11
N TRP A 306 16.31 -13.00 -6.86
CA TRP A 306 17.42 -12.15 -6.44
C TRP A 306 17.33 -10.78 -7.11
N LYS A 307 17.01 -9.74 -6.32
CA LYS A 307 16.90 -8.38 -6.85
C LYS A 307 18.27 -7.85 -7.25
N ARG A 308 18.37 -7.30 -8.45
CA ARG A 308 19.53 -6.61 -9.03
C ARG A 308 19.17 -5.16 -9.33
N TRP A 309 20.19 -4.32 -9.52
CA TRP A 309 20.04 -2.86 -9.65
C TRP A 309 20.03 -2.37 -11.10
N ASP A 310 20.42 -3.23 -12.03
CA ASP A 310 20.53 -2.95 -13.45
C ASP A 310 20.40 -4.26 -14.24
N LEU A 311 20.22 -4.12 -15.56
CA LEU A 311 20.07 -5.26 -16.47
C LEU A 311 21.37 -6.07 -16.62
N GLU A 312 22.54 -5.43 -16.56
CA GLU A 312 23.84 -6.06 -16.78
C GLU A 312 24.25 -7.00 -15.63
N SER A 313 23.68 -6.81 -14.45
CA SER A 313 23.91 -7.64 -13.26
C SER A 313 23.03 -8.89 -13.19
N LEU A 314 22.14 -9.11 -14.17
CA LEU A 314 21.38 -10.36 -14.32
C LEU A 314 22.29 -11.47 -14.85
N LYS A 315 22.77 -12.36 -13.97
CA LYS A 315 23.81 -13.35 -14.30
C LYS A 315 23.48 -14.78 -13.91
N LYS A 316 22.51 -15.00 -13.04
CA LYS A 316 22.17 -16.31 -12.46
C LYS A 316 20.66 -16.54 -12.51
N GLN A 317 20.26 -17.81 -12.61
CA GLN A 317 18.84 -18.20 -12.53
C GLN A 317 18.15 -17.54 -11.35
N GLY A 318 17.06 -16.82 -11.64
CA GLY A 318 16.30 -16.12 -10.60
C GLY A 318 16.78 -14.72 -10.27
N ASP A 319 17.86 -14.22 -10.90
CA ASP A 319 18.16 -12.79 -10.85
C ASP A 319 17.07 -11.99 -11.56
N TYR A 320 16.65 -10.87 -10.99
CA TYR A 320 15.68 -9.97 -11.61
C TYR A 320 16.01 -8.50 -11.40
N TYR A 321 15.61 -7.68 -12.36
CA TYR A 321 15.70 -6.23 -12.33
C TYR A 321 14.34 -5.66 -12.75
N HIS A 322 13.86 -4.65 -12.03
CA HIS A 322 12.63 -3.96 -12.39
C HIS A 322 12.95 -2.55 -12.90
N ASP A 323 12.68 -2.31 -14.18
CA ASP A 323 12.83 -0.98 -14.77
C ASP A 323 11.51 -0.21 -14.63
N LEU A 324 11.52 0.82 -13.80
CA LEU A 324 10.36 1.69 -13.58
C LEU A 324 10.04 2.59 -14.79
N LYS A 325 11.00 2.85 -15.68
CA LYS A 325 10.77 3.66 -16.88
C LYS A 325 9.98 2.87 -17.92
N ASP A 326 10.37 1.62 -18.10
CA ASP A 326 9.72 0.67 -19.00
C ASP A 326 8.52 -0.05 -18.33
N SER A 327 8.38 0.07 -17.00
CA SER A 327 7.38 -0.64 -16.18
C SER A 327 7.41 -2.16 -16.41
N ARG A 328 8.62 -2.74 -16.50
CA ARG A 328 8.83 -4.16 -16.84
C ARG A 328 9.84 -4.82 -15.92
N VAL A 329 9.58 -6.08 -15.62
CA VAL A 329 10.54 -6.95 -14.93
C VAL A 329 11.37 -7.67 -15.97
N TYR A 330 12.68 -7.56 -15.83
CA TYR A 330 13.69 -8.33 -16.53
C TYR A 330 14.15 -9.46 -15.60
N PHE A 331 14.28 -10.67 -16.12
CA PHE A 331 14.52 -11.87 -15.34
C PHE A 331 15.51 -12.78 -16.07
N TYR A 332 16.55 -13.22 -15.37
CA TYR A 332 17.47 -14.22 -15.89
C TYR A 332 16.86 -15.61 -15.72
N SER A 333 16.67 -16.31 -16.83
CA SER A 333 16.20 -17.69 -16.85
C SER A 333 16.73 -18.47 -18.05
N GLU A 334 17.24 -19.67 -17.80
CA GLU A 334 17.80 -20.57 -18.82
C GLU A 334 16.72 -21.11 -19.79
N LYS A 335 15.47 -21.11 -19.34
CA LYS A 335 14.29 -21.49 -20.13
C LYS A 335 13.18 -20.47 -19.90
N ASP A 336 12.07 -20.63 -20.61
CA ASP A 336 10.85 -19.89 -20.30
C ASP A 336 10.55 -20.00 -18.79
N PRO A 337 10.44 -18.89 -18.05
CA PRO A 337 10.18 -18.92 -16.61
C PRO A 337 8.94 -19.75 -16.24
N THR A 338 7.90 -19.73 -17.07
CA THR A 338 6.65 -20.48 -16.84
C THR A 338 6.83 -22.00 -16.97
N SER A 339 7.93 -22.45 -17.59
CA SER A 339 8.32 -23.86 -17.65
C SER A 339 9.15 -24.33 -16.45
N LEU A 340 9.56 -23.41 -15.57
CA LEU A 340 10.36 -23.70 -14.38
C LEU A 340 9.57 -23.47 -13.08
N TYR A 341 8.64 -22.52 -13.08
CA TYR A 341 7.89 -22.12 -11.89
C TYR A 341 6.39 -22.23 -12.11
N SER A 342 5.71 -22.91 -11.18
CA SER A 342 4.25 -23.06 -11.15
C SER A 342 3.54 -21.82 -10.60
N ALA A 343 4.25 -20.97 -9.87
CA ALA A 343 3.78 -19.66 -9.42
C ALA A 343 4.95 -18.68 -9.31
N MET A 344 4.70 -17.42 -9.66
CA MET A 344 5.69 -16.34 -9.61
C MET A 344 5.01 -15.05 -9.14
N GLU A 345 5.05 -14.76 -7.85
CA GLU A 345 4.36 -13.60 -7.27
C GLU A 345 5.30 -12.40 -7.17
N ALA A 346 5.15 -11.42 -8.07
CA ALA A 346 5.90 -10.18 -8.08
C ALA A 346 5.28 -9.16 -7.11
N ALA A 347 5.88 -9.03 -5.94
CA ALA A 347 5.42 -8.24 -4.83
C ALA A 347 5.62 -6.73 -5.08
N ARG A 348 4.53 -5.98 -5.31
CA ARG A 348 4.59 -4.55 -5.63
C ARG A 348 4.77 -3.71 -4.38
N ARG A 349 5.36 -2.51 -4.52
CA ARG A 349 5.52 -1.51 -3.45
C ARG A 349 4.17 -0.93 -2.99
N ARG A 350 3.37 -1.73 -2.28
CA ARG A 350 2.01 -1.40 -1.89
C ARG A 350 1.60 -2.11 -0.61
N ASN A 351 1.16 -1.37 0.40
CA ASN A 351 0.74 -1.99 1.66
C ASN A 351 -0.53 -2.83 1.47
N ILE A 352 -0.65 -3.96 2.18
CA ILE A 352 -1.81 -4.85 2.03
C ILE A 352 -3.01 -4.27 2.78
N VAL A 353 -2.81 -3.86 4.04
CA VAL A 353 -3.83 -3.19 4.85
C VAL A 353 -3.37 -1.79 5.25
N SER A 354 -4.11 -0.77 4.85
CA SER A 354 -3.89 0.60 5.31
C SER A 354 -4.74 0.87 6.54
N LEU A 355 -4.09 1.00 7.69
CA LEU A 355 -4.76 1.28 8.97
C LEU A 355 -5.06 2.78 9.14
N GLY A 356 -4.21 3.64 8.53
CA GLY A 356 -4.36 5.09 8.60
C GLY A 356 -4.39 5.60 10.05
N LYS A 357 -5.23 6.61 10.32
CA LYS A 357 -5.54 7.11 11.67
C LYS A 357 -6.94 6.66 12.13
N GLN A 358 -7.39 5.51 11.62
CA GLN A 358 -8.74 5.01 11.86
C GLN A 358 -8.89 4.50 13.29
N LYS A 359 -10.14 4.40 13.76
CA LYS A 359 -10.44 4.02 15.14
C LYS A 359 -11.46 2.91 15.25
N HIS A 360 -11.43 2.13 16.33
CA HIS A 360 -12.49 1.16 16.63
C HIS A 360 -12.71 0.16 15.48
N PHE A 361 -11.72 -0.66 15.18
CA PHE A 361 -11.85 -1.66 14.11
C PHE A 361 -11.07 -2.95 14.41
N ILE A 362 -11.50 -4.02 13.75
CA ILE A 362 -10.91 -5.36 13.88
C ILE A 362 -10.55 -5.88 12.49
N VAL A 363 -9.34 -6.42 12.34
CA VAL A 363 -8.91 -7.22 11.18
C VAL A 363 -8.64 -8.64 11.67
N ASP A 364 -9.43 -9.60 11.19
CA ASP A 364 -9.46 -10.97 11.74
C ASP A 364 -9.44 -12.04 10.65
N GLY A 365 -8.41 -12.88 10.64
CA GLY A 365 -8.46 -14.15 9.90
C GLY A 365 -8.12 -14.05 8.41
N PHE A 366 -7.10 -13.27 8.03
CA PHE A 366 -6.64 -13.13 6.64
C PHE A 366 -5.27 -13.77 6.40
N THR A 367 -5.01 -14.21 5.18
CA THR A 367 -3.64 -14.32 4.66
C THR A 367 -3.29 -13.01 3.95
N LEU A 368 -2.25 -12.34 4.42
CA LEU A 368 -1.76 -11.06 3.92
C LEU A 368 -0.35 -11.29 3.36
N ALA A 369 -0.20 -11.43 2.04
CA ALA A 369 1.06 -11.85 1.46
C ALA A 369 1.52 -11.05 0.24
N TYR A 370 2.79 -11.25 -0.12
CA TYR A 370 3.38 -10.82 -1.39
C TYR A 370 3.28 -9.31 -1.64
N THR A 371 3.76 -8.53 -0.68
CA THR A 371 3.94 -7.08 -0.85
C THR A 371 5.42 -6.74 -0.86
N GLY A 372 5.82 -5.78 -1.69
CA GLY A 372 7.14 -5.17 -1.62
C GLY A 372 7.27 -4.11 -0.52
N ALA A 373 6.14 -3.70 0.09
CA ALA A 373 6.07 -2.72 1.17
C ALA A 373 5.67 -3.39 2.50
N HIS A 374 4.66 -2.86 3.22
CA HIS A 374 4.25 -3.38 4.53
C HIS A 374 3.02 -4.29 4.45
N GLY A 375 2.92 -5.25 5.36
CA GLY A 375 1.69 -6.05 5.53
C GLY A 375 0.54 -5.16 6.01
N ALA A 376 0.73 -4.44 7.12
CA ALA A 376 -0.18 -3.40 7.57
C ALA A 376 0.57 -2.20 8.16
N ASN A 377 0.04 -0.99 7.98
CA ASN A 377 0.66 0.21 8.56
C ASN A 377 -0.32 1.34 8.94
N GLY A 378 0.03 2.12 9.99
CA GLY A 378 -0.65 3.37 10.35
C GLY A 378 -0.46 3.81 11.81
N ALA A 379 -1.28 4.75 12.26
CA ALA A 379 -1.39 5.19 13.66
C ALA A 379 -2.85 5.05 14.16
N PRO A 380 -3.38 3.82 14.30
CA PRO A 380 -4.77 3.62 14.69
C PRO A 380 -5.00 3.84 16.19
N GLU A 381 -6.27 3.96 16.57
CA GLU A 381 -6.72 3.97 17.97
C GLU A 381 -7.79 2.88 18.21
N ASP A 382 -7.68 2.11 19.29
CA ASP A 382 -8.66 1.07 19.64
C ASP A 382 -8.87 0.05 18.51
N CYS A 383 -7.81 -0.69 18.17
CA CYS A 383 -7.87 -1.69 17.11
C CYS A 383 -7.30 -3.05 17.50
N VAL A 384 -7.83 -4.09 16.87
CA VAL A 384 -7.37 -5.47 17.02
C VAL A 384 -6.96 -6.03 15.66
N ILE A 385 -5.75 -6.59 15.57
CA ILE A 385 -5.31 -7.38 14.42
C ILE A 385 -5.02 -8.79 14.92
N ARG A 386 -5.80 -9.77 14.46
CA ARG A 386 -5.68 -11.14 14.97
C ARG A 386 -5.88 -12.23 13.95
N ASN A 387 -5.33 -13.40 14.26
CA ASN A 387 -5.48 -14.62 13.45
C ASN A 387 -5.04 -14.45 11.99
N CYS A 388 -4.16 -13.49 11.68
CA CYS A 388 -3.67 -13.22 10.33
C CYS A 388 -2.32 -13.90 10.06
N ASP A 389 -2.09 -14.25 8.80
CA ASP A 389 -0.80 -14.78 8.32
C ASP A 389 -0.14 -13.77 7.39
N PHE A 390 0.92 -13.12 7.87
CA PHE A 390 1.74 -12.19 7.10
C PHE A 390 2.90 -12.95 6.46
N ARG A 391 2.97 -13.00 5.13
CA ARG A 391 3.94 -13.85 4.42
C ARG A 391 4.64 -13.12 3.29
N TRP A 392 5.95 -13.29 3.16
CA TRP A 392 6.75 -12.75 2.04
C TRP A 392 6.56 -11.24 1.85
N ILE A 393 6.94 -10.50 2.88
CA ILE A 393 6.70 -9.06 3.00
C ILE A 393 8.00 -8.30 2.74
N GLY A 394 7.91 -7.21 1.98
CA GLY A 394 8.96 -6.22 1.82
C GLY A 394 9.93 -6.45 0.68
N GLY A 395 10.99 -5.64 0.69
CA GLY A 395 12.08 -5.66 -0.27
C GLY A 395 11.99 -4.57 -1.34
N SER A 396 11.01 -3.68 -1.31
CA SER A 396 10.97 -2.57 -2.27
C SER A 396 12.07 -1.54 -1.99
N LEU A 397 12.49 -0.85 -3.04
CA LEU A 397 13.47 0.21 -2.98
C LEU A 397 12.99 1.38 -2.10
N LEU A 398 13.85 1.81 -1.20
CA LEU A 398 13.77 3.03 -0.40
C LEU A 398 15.06 3.82 -0.59
N TYR A 399 15.02 5.14 -0.41
CA TYR A 399 16.22 5.96 -0.37
C TYR A 399 16.43 6.47 1.05
N THR A 400 17.65 6.34 1.56
CA THR A 400 18.05 6.97 2.82
C THR A 400 18.04 8.50 2.67
N ARG A 401 18.03 9.23 3.79
CA ARG A 401 18.12 10.71 3.81
C ARG A 401 19.33 11.27 3.04
N ASN A 402 20.38 10.46 2.88
CA ASN A 402 21.60 10.81 2.14
C ASN A 402 21.60 10.30 0.69
N GLY A 403 20.43 9.92 0.15
CA GLY A 403 20.27 9.46 -1.24
C GLY A 403 20.79 8.06 -1.54
N ARG A 404 21.28 7.30 -0.54
CA ARG A 404 21.72 5.92 -0.76
C ARG A 404 20.52 4.98 -0.90
N PRO A 405 20.49 4.10 -1.91
CA PRO A 405 19.43 3.10 -2.04
C PRO A 405 19.53 2.10 -0.88
N THR A 406 18.38 1.78 -0.32
CA THR A 406 18.16 0.70 0.65
C THR A 406 16.84 0.01 0.29
N ARG A 407 16.39 -0.93 1.10
CA ARG A 407 15.11 -1.61 0.92
C ARG A 407 14.37 -1.65 2.26
N TYR A 408 13.06 -1.84 2.21
CA TYR A 408 12.21 -1.81 3.41
C TYR A 408 11.03 -2.78 3.29
N GLY A 409 10.33 -3.00 4.39
CA GLY A 409 9.01 -3.64 4.41
C GLY A 409 8.79 -4.47 5.67
N ASN A 410 7.88 -3.98 6.51
CA ASN A 410 7.55 -4.56 7.81
C ASN A 410 6.26 -5.37 7.75
N GLY A 411 6.13 -6.40 8.59
CA GLY A 411 4.88 -7.16 8.73
C GLY A 411 3.73 -6.26 9.18
N VAL A 412 3.80 -5.74 10.41
CA VAL A 412 2.91 -4.68 10.92
C VAL A 412 3.73 -3.55 11.50
N GLU A 413 3.43 -2.33 11.06
CA GLU A 413 4.08 -1.09 11.50
C GLU A 413 3.09 -0.12 12.13
N PHE A 414 3.40 0.34 13.34
CA PHE A 414 2.68 1.44 13.97
C PHE A 414 3.54 2.69 14.11
N TRP A 415 2.99 3.81 13.67
CA TRP A 415 3.52 5.15 13.91
C TRP A 415 3.19 5.64 15.33
N CYS A 416 3.91 6.65 15.82
CA CYS A 416 3.99 6.95 17.25
C CYS A 416 2.74 7.61 17.85
N ALA A 417 1.73 7.95 17.06
CA ALA A 417 0.46 8.52 17.54
C ALA A 417 -0.64 7.45 17.76
N CYS A 418 -0.25 6.21 18.04
CA CYS A 418 -1.15 5.06 18.14
C CYS A 418 -1.54 4.73 19.59
N LYS A 419 -2.75 4.17 19.78
CA LYS A 419 -3.29 3.93 21.13
C LYS A 419 -4.23 2.73 21.21
N ASN A 420 -4.20 2.01 22.33
CA ASN A 420 -5.12 0.90 22.63
C ASN A 420 -5.13 -0.15 21.51
N ILE A 421 -4.01 -0.83 21.32
CA ILE A 421 -3.84 -1.76 20.21
C ILE A 421 -3.53 -3.14 20.76
N ILE A 422 -4.19 -4.15 20.19
CA ILE A 422 -3.86 -5.56 20.41
C ILE A 422 -3.52 -6.20 19.06
N VAL A 423 -2.32 -6.75 18.96
CA VAL A 423 -1.92 -7.61 17.84
C VAL A 423 -1.68 -9.00 18.39
N GLU A 424 -2.55 -9.96 18.04
CA GLU A 424 -2.51 -11.29 18.66
C GLU A 424 -2.77 -12.48 17.74
N ASN A 425 -2.17 -13.62 18.07
CA ASN A 425 -2.36 -14.89 17.36
C ASN A 425 -2.06 -14.80 15.85
N ASN A 426 -1.15 -13.91 15.46
CA ASN A 426 -0.72 -13.77 14.07
C ASN A 426 0.56 -14.56 13.79
N SER A 427 0.73 -14.98 12.55
CA SER A 427 2.00 -15.51 12.05
C SER A 427 2.68 -14.49 11.12
N PHE A 428 4.01 -14.38 11.23
CA PHE A 428 4.85 -13.55 10.38
C PHE A 428 5.96 -14.42 9.80
N GLU A 429 5.98 -14.59 8.48
CA GLU A 429 6.91 -15.49 7.80
C GLU A 429 7.63 -14.77 6.66
N ASP A 430 8.96 -14.89 6.62
CA ASP A 430 9.80 -14.39 5.53
C ASP A 430 9.62 -12.88 5.26
N VAL A 431 9.69 -12.08 6.33
CA VAL A 431 9.62 -10.60 6.30
C VAL A 431 11.01 -9.99 6.07
N TYR A 432 11.10 -9.06 5.11
CA TYR A 432 12.36 -8.44 4.67
C TYR A 432 13.05 -7.63 5.76
N ASP A 433 12.27 -6.89 6.54
CA ASP A 433 12.73 -6.01 7.60
C ASP A 433 12.21 -6.57 8.93
N THR A 434 11.30 -5.86 9.61
CA THR A 434 10.80 -6.30 10.91
C THR A 434 9.40 -6.88 10.82
N ALA A 435 9.15 -8.02 11.46
CA ALA A 435 7.80 -8.60 11.56
C ALA A 435 6.82 -7.65 12.29
N MET A 436 7.19 -7.14 13.45
CA MET A 436 6.35 -6.26 14.28
C MET A 436 7.13 -5.03 14.73
N THR A 437 6.59 -3.83 14.53
CA THR A 437 7.35 -2.63 14.88
C THR A 437 6.53 -1.40 15.28
N ASN A 438 7.13 -0.61 16.16
CA ASN A 438 6.71 0.75 16.50
C ASN A 438 7.80 1.74 16.05
N GLN A 439 7.48 2.62 15.10
CA GLN A 439 8.45 3.45 14.38
C GLN A 439 7.95 4.84 14.07
N ASP A 440 8.72 5.87 14.42
CA ASP A 440 8.42 7.24 14.00
C ASP A 440 9.58 8.22 14.27
N PRO A 441 9.88 9.14 13.34
CA PRO A 441 10.73 10.28 13.64
C PRO A 441 10.03 11.41 14.41
N ASP A 442 8.71 11.48 14.38
CA ASP A 442 7.94 12.64 14.83
C ASP A 442 7.55 12.56 16.33
N ALA A 443 7.00 13.65 16.86
CA ALA A 443 6.45 13.69 18.21
C ALA A 443 5.11 12.92 18.28
N GLY A 444 4.85 12.26 19.41
CA GLY A 444 3.63 11.49 19.61
C GLY A 444 3.54 10.80 20.96
N ARG A 445 2.47 10.03 21.15
CA ARG A 445 2.26 9.21 22.35
C ARG A 445 1.86 7.81 21.93
N ILE A 446 2.65 6.82 22.33
CA ILE A 446 2.30 5.41 22.18
C ILE A 446 1.67 4.94 23.49
N VAL A 447 0.40 4.59 23.46
CA VAL A 447 -0.38 4.30 24.66
C VAL A 447 -1.01 2.91 24.56
N ASN A 448 -0.64 1.99 25.46
CA ASN A 448 -1.27 0.67 25.59
C ASN A 448 -1.25 -0.12 24.26
N VAL A 449 -0.06 -0.44 23.76
CA VAL A 449 0.15 -1.32 22.60
C VAL A 449 0.63 -2.68 23.08
N VAL A 450 -0.11 -3.74 22.74
CA VAL A 450 0.18 -5.11 23.16
C VAL A 450 0.40 -6.01 21.95
N TRP A 451 1.59 -6.59 21.86
CA TRP A 451 1.98 -7.62 20.91
C TRP A 451 2.01 -8.96 21.64
N GLN A 452 1.02 -9.83 21.41
CA GLN A 452 0.91 -11.06 22.19
C GLN A 452 0.59 -12.32 21.39
N ASN A 453 1.12 -13.47 21.81
CA ASN A 453 0.81 -14.78 21.20
C ASN A 453 1.08 -14.84 19.69
N ASN A 454 1.95 -13.98 19.16
CA ASN A 454 2.33 -13.99 17.75
C ASN A 454 3.53 -14.93 17.53
N LYS A 455 3.66 -15.42 16.30
CA LYS A 455 4.77 -16.26 15.87
C LYS A 455 5.52 -15.60 14.73
N THR A 456 6.84 -15.46 14.84
CA THR A 456 7.69 -15.05 13.71
C THR A 456 8.51 -16.25 13.22
N LEU A 457 8.78 -16.29 11.91
CA LEU A 457 9.58 -17.32 11.26
C LEU A 457 10.42 -16.69 10.14
N ARG A 458 11.75 -16.82 10.22
CA ARG A 458 12.68 -16.37 9.16
C ARG A 458 12.51 -14.90 8.75
N CYS A 459 12.12 -14.05 9.69
CA CYS A 459 12.13 -12.60 9.48
C CYS A 459 13.56 -12.06 9.70
N GLU A 460 13.92 -10.91 9.15
CA GLU A 460 15.20 -10.30 9.53
C GLU A 460 15.19 -9.93 11.02
N GLN A 461 14.17 -9.18 11.43
CA GLN A 461 13.89 -8.88 12.83
C GLN A 461 12.52 -9.40 13.25
N ALA A 462 12.41 -9.89 14.50
CA ALA A 462 11.12 -10.28 15.05
C ALA A 462 10.35 -9.07 15.61
N TYR A 463 11.00 -8.25 16.43
CA TYR A 463 10.43 -7.02 16.95
C TYR A 463 11.46 -5.88 16.92
N GLU A 464 11.04 -4.71 16.45
CA GLU A 464 11.86 -3.51 16.39
C GLU A 464 11.13 -2.31 17.01
N ILE A 465 11.89 -1.47 17.69
CA ILE A 465 11.45 -0.14 18.12
C ILE A 465 12.44 0.93 17.63
N TRP A 466 11.93 1.94 16.91
CA TRP A 466 12.71 3.07 16.42
C TRP A 466 11.97 4.39 16.60
N LEU A 467 12.35 5.15 17.64
CA LEU A 467 11.59 6.33 18.08
C LEU A 467 12.51 7.52 18.30
N THR A 468 12.61 8.42 17.30
CA THR A 468 13.56 9.55 17.35
C THR A 468 12.95 10.89 17.72
N GLY A 469 11.63 10.97 17.94
CA GLY A 469 10.98 12.18 18.44
C GLY A 469 11.34 12.46 19.89
N GLU A 470 12.01 13.59 20.16
CA GLU A 470 12.46 13.95 21.52
C GLU A 470 11.28 14.26 22.47
N GLU A 471 10.21 14.86 21.93
CA GLU A 471 8.97 15.16 22.66
C GLU A 471 8.01 13.96 22.74
N MET A 472 8.41 12.79 22.23
CA MET A 472 7.57 11.60 22.22
C MET A 472 7.57 10.92 23.60
N THR A 473 6.42 10.35 24.00
CA THR A 473 6.34 9.47 25.17
C THR A 473 5.81 8.07 24.81
N VAL A 474 6.53 7.04 25.27
CA VAL A 474 6.06 5.65 25.26
C VAL A 474 5.45 5.33 26.62
N GLU A 475 4.12 5.33 26.71
CA GLU A 475 3.41 5.08 27.96
C GLU A 475 3.32 3.62 28.30
N SER A 476 3.02 2.78 27.30
CA SER A 476 3.03 1.33 27.48
C SER A 476 3.14 0.63 26.13
N ILE A 477 4.20 -0.16 25.99
CA ILE A 477 4.34 -1.21 24.98
C ILE A 477 4.63 -2.52 25.70
N ILE A 478 3.88 -3.58 25.39
CA ILE A 478 4.06 -4.91 25.98
C ILE A 478 4.21 -5.92 24.85
N VAL A 479 5.37 -6.58 24.78
CA VAL A 479 5.64 -7.70 23.87
C VAL A 479 5.72 -8.95 24.71
N ARG A 480 4.68 -9.80 24.65
CA ARG A 480 4.57 -10.95 25.54
C ARG A 480 4.06 -12.23 24.91
N ASN A 481 4.45 -13.38 25.46
CA ASN A 481 3.96 -14.69 25.00
C ASN A 481 4.18 -14.95 23.50
N ASN A 482 5.09 -14.24 22.85
CA ASN A 482 5.37 -14.45 21.43
C ASN A 482 6.42 -15.54 21.26
N THR A 483 6.40 -16.20 20.10
CA THR A 483 7.44 -17.15 19.71
C THR A 483 8.22 -16.62 18.51
N PHE A 484 9.48 -16.27 18.71
CA PHE A 484 10.36 -15.75 17.66
C PHE A 484 11.27 -16.86 17.16
N ILE A 485 11.26 -17.14 15.86
CA ILE A 485 11.97 -18.30 15.31
C ILE A 485 12.83 -17.89 14.12
N TYR A 486 14.12 -18.21 14.20
CA TYR A 486 15.07 -18.11 13.09
C TYR A 486 15.21 -16.68 12.53
N SER A 487 15.30 -15.67 13.40
CA SER A 487 15.58 -14.30 12.97
C SER A 487 16.93 -14.23 12.21
N GLY A 488 16.94 -13.67 11.01
CA GLY A 488 18.12 -13.59 10.14
C GLY A 488 18.46 -14.86 9.35
N PHE A 489 17.60 -15.88 9.35
CA PHE A 489 17.78 -17.07 8.51
C PHE A 489 16.92 -17.06 7.24
N GLY A 490 16.14 -16.00 7.02
CA GLY A 490 15.32 -15.82 5.83
C GLY A 490 16.12 -15.33 4.61
N TRP A 491 15.41 -15.28 3.48
CA TRP A 491 15.93 -14.76 2.21
C TRP A 491 16.40 -13.29 2.31
N SER A 492 15.78 -12.53 3.21
CA SER A 492 16.08 -11.11 3.48
C SER A 492 17.54 -10.91 3.85
N HIS A 493 18.04 -11.74 4.76
CA HIS A 493 19.37 -11.61 5.34
C HIS A 493 20.47 -11.70 4.28
N ALA A 494 20.28 -12.57 3.30
CA ALA A 494 21.20 -12.74 2.18
C ALA A 494 21.15 -11.60 1.14
N GLN A 495 20.07 -10.80 1.12
CA GLN A 495 19.87 -9.72 0.15
C GLN A 495 19.91 -8.30 0.76
N ARG A 496 19.98 -8.18 2.09
CA ARG A 496 20.11 -6.88 2.76
C ARG A 496 21.53 -6.34 2.62
N PRO A 497 21.71 -5.03 2.36
CA PRO A 497 23.03 -4.41 2.38
C PRO A 497 23.60 -4.30 3.81
N ASN A 498 22.73 -4.34 4.82
CA ASN A 498 23.03 -4.19 6.24
C ASN A 498 22.30 -5.27 7.05
N PRO A 499 22.68 -6.56 6.92
CA PRO A 499 22.07 -7.63 7.68
C PRO A 499 22.25 -7.43 9.19
N ASN A 500 21.20 -7.71 9.95
CA ASN A 500 21.12 -7.53 11.40
C ASN A 500 20.06 -8.46 11.99
N GLY A 501 20.24 -9.76 11.73
CA GLY A 501 19.33 -10.85 12.06
C GLY A 501 19.18 -11.04 13.57
N CYS A 502 18.14 -10.45 14.16
CA CYS A 502 17.93 -10.46 15.61
C CYS A 502 16.47 -10.58 16.03
N HIS A 503 16.24 -10.97 17.28
CA HIS A 503 14.87 -11.05 17.80
C HIS A 503 14.36 -9.69 18.26
N LEU A 504 15.15 -8.96 19.05
CA LEU A 504 14.80 -7.66 19.60
C LEU A 504 15.77 -6.59 19.11
N LEU A 505 15.28 -5.65 18.30
CA LEU A 505 16.03 -4.51 17.78
C LEU A 505 15.55 -3.19 18.40
N SER A 506 16.49 -2.32 18.77
CA SER A 506 16.17 -0.96 19.24
C SER A 506 17.14 0.06 18.64
N TYR A 507 16.62 1.12 18.03
CA TYR A 507 17.42 2.14 17.36
C TYR A 507 16.91 3.55 17.66
N GLY A 508 17.82 4.54 17.72
CA GLY A 508 17.46 5.97 17.70
C GLY A 508 16.60 6.49 18.87
N MET A 509 16.44 5.72 19.95
CA MET A 509 15.55 5.98 21.09
C MET A 509 15.82 7.33 21.79
N LYS A 510 15.17 8.40 21.31
CA LYS A 510 15.23 9.75 21.90
C LYS A 510 14.01 10.11 22.75
N CYS A 511 12.96 9.30 22.67
CA CYS A 511 11.70 9.50 23.38
C CYS A 511 11.81 9.31 24.89
N LYS A 512 10.84 9.82 25.65
CA LYS A 512 10.60 9.45 27.03
C LYS A 512 10.01 8.04 27.10
N ILE A 513 10.59 7.17 27.94
CA ILE A 513 10.09 5.81 28.18
C ILE A 513 9.44 5.78 29.56
N VAL A 514 8.17 5.36 29.62
CA VAL A 514 7.47 5.09 30.88
C VAL A 514 7.40 3.59 31.13
N ASP A 515 6.98 2.81 30.13
CA ASP A 515 6.85 1.36 30.25
C ASP A 515 7.04 0.67 28.90
N ILE A 516 8.11 -0.10 28.78
CA ILE A 516 8.30 -1.06 27.69
C ILE A 516 8.65 -2.40 28.33
N ARG A 517 7.86 -3.44 28.00
CA ARG A 517 8.01 -4.77 28.58
C ARG A 517 8.21 -5.84 27.54
N TYR A 518 9.21 -6.68 27.73
CA TYR A 518 9.44 -7.90 26.95
C TYR A 518 9.39 -9.09 27.92
N GLU A 519 8.26 -9.80 27.95
CA GLU A 519 8.02 -10.83 28.96
C GLU A 519 7.44 -12.13 28.39
N ASN A 520 7.82 -13.27 28.96
CA ASN A 520 7.20 -14.57 28.60
C ASN A 520 7.37 -14.97 27.12
N ASN A 521 8.35 -14.41 26.41
CA ASN A 521 8.58 -14.75 25.00
C ASN A 521 9.49 -15.98 24.89
N VAL A 522 9.30 -16.76 23.85
CA VAL A 522 10.18 -17.87 23.46
C VAL A 522 10.96 -17.44 22.22
N MET A 523 12.28 -17.46 22.28
CA MET A 523 13.16 -16.97 21.22
C MET A 523 14.12 -18.06 20.79
N ILE A 524 13.95 -18.55 19.57
CA ILE A 524 14.63 -19.72 19.03
C ILE A 524 15.51 -19.28 17.88
N ASN A 525 16.82 -19.37 18.09
CA ASN A 525 17.89 -19.12 17.13
C ASN A 525 17.81 -17.75 16.45
N ALA A 526 18.66 -16.83 16.90
CA ALA A 526 18.99 -15.65 16.12
C ALA A 526 20.30 -15.86 15.35
N LYS A 527 20.39 -15.26 14.16
CA LYS A 527 21.57 -15.35 13.30
C LYS A 527 22.74 -14.55 13.87
N ASP A 528 22.48 -13.30 14.26
CA ASP A 528 23.53 -12.38 14.71
C ASP A 528 23.46 -12.07 16.20
N ALA A 529 22.26 -11.85 16.75
CA ALA A 529 22.05 -11.48 18.16
C ALA A 529 20.62 -11.76 18.60
N ILE A 530 20.40 -12.11 19.87
CA ILE A 530 19.05 -12.15 20.44
C ILE A 530 18.55 -10.71 20.63
N LEU A 531 19.35 -9.89 21.32
CA LEU A 531 19.06 -8.49 21.60
C LEU A 531 20.15 -7.62 20.97
N TRP A 532 19.73 -6.67 20.14
CA TRP A 532 20.63 -5.71 19.51
C TRP A 532 20.09 -4.30 19.63
N PHE A 533 20.68 -3.51 20.52
CA PHE A 533 20.35 -2.11 20.70
C PHE A 533 21.46 -1.26 20.06
N PHE A 534 21.10 -0.21 19.34
CA PHE A 534 22.02 0.78 18.80
C PHE A 534 22.04 2.06 19.66
N ASN A 535 21.58 1.92 20.90
CA ASN A 535 21.55 2.94 21.96
C ASN A 535 21.84 2.24 23.29
N ASP A 536 22.27 2.99 24.29
CA ASP A 536 22.67 2.50 25.61
C ASP A 536 21.52 2.40 26.62
N ARG A 537 20.27 2.54 26.17
CA ARG A 537 19.07 2.66 27.01
C ARG A 537 18.43 1.33 27.40
N VAL A 538 19.17 0.22 27.27
CA VAL A 538 18.66 -1.14 27.55
C VAL A 538 18.10 -1.27 28.97
N ALA A 539 18.72 -0.61 29.95
CA ALA A 539 18.30 -0.66 31.36
C ALA A 539 16.96 0.03 31.66
N GLU A 540 16.42 0.82 30.72
CA GLU A 540 15.10 1.46 30.86
C GLU A 540 13.94 0.51 30.49
N PHE A 541 14.25 -0.66 29.92
CA PHE A 541 13.27 -1.67 29.54
C PHE A 541 13.03 -2.63 30.71
N LYS A 542 11.84 -3.23 30.76
CA LYS A 542 11.53 -4.34 31.67
C LYS A 542 11.54 -5.63 30.88
N ILE A 543 12.59 -6.42 31.03
CA ILE A 543 12.79 -7.66 30.26
C ILE A 543 12.90 -8.78 31.29
N ASN A 544 11.98 -9.75 31.28
CA ASN A 544 12.02 -10.87 32.22
C ASN A 544 11.19 -12.09 31.78
N ASN A 545 11.47 -13.25 32.38
CA ASN A 545 10.76 -14.52 32.16
C ASN A 545 10.70 -14.94 30.68
N ASN A 546 11.73 -14.65 29.91
CA ASN A 546 11.89 -15.07 28.53
C ASN A 546 12.66 -16.40 28.46
N ARG A 547 12.35 -17.23 27.47
CA ARG A 547 13.10 -18.46 27.18
C ARG A 547 13.89 -18.31 25.90
N TYR A 548 15.20 -18.28 26.02
CA TYR A 548 16.15 -18.21 24.92
C TYR A 548 16.67 -19.61 24.58
N ILE A 549 16.57 -19.99 23.30
CA ILE A 549 17.07 -21.26 22.77
C ILE A 549 18.01 -20.92 21.62
N GLN A 550 19.32 -21.13 21.81
CA GLN A 550 20.33 -20.98 20.78
C GLN A 550 21.04 -22.32 20.56
N ALA A 551 20.73 -22.98 19.44
CA ALA A 551 21.24 -24.30 19.07
C ALA A 551 22.71 -24.22 18.59
N VAL A 552 23.60 -23.96 19.54
CA VAL A 552 25.07 -23.99 19.42
C VAL A 552 25.64 -24.85 20.54
N ASP A 553 26.88 -25.35 20.38
CA ASP A 553 27.51 -26.26 21.35
C ASP A 553 27.57 -25.69 22.78
N LYS A 554 27.80 -24.38 22.88
CA LYS A 554 27.95 -23.66 24.15
C LYS A 554 27.16 -22.34 24.13
N PRO A 555 25.84 -22.37 24.38
CA PRO A 555 25.02 -21.17 24.31
C PRO A 555 25.43 -20.11 25.35
N ASP A 556 25.91 -20.53 26.53
CA ASP A 556 26.32 -19.61 27.60
C ASP A 556 27.59 -18.81 27.28
N GLU A 557 28.42 -19.31 26.35
CA GLU A 557 29.61 -18.59 25.85
C GLU A 557 29.28 -17.70 24.63
N ALA A 558 28.05 -17.78 24.09
CA ALA A 558 27.66 -17.05 22.89
C ALA A 558 27.39 -15.56 23.18
N LYS A 559 28.01 -14.69 22.38
CA LYS A 559 27.91 -13.22 22.48
C LYS A 559 26.67 -12.68 21.77
N LEU A 560 25.49 -12.95 22.34
CA LEU A 560 24.17 -12.73 21.72
C LEU A 560 23.48 -11.41 22.13
N PHE A 561 24.07 -10.64 23.04
CA PHE A 561 23.51 -9.37 23.54
C PHE A 561 24.42 -8.20 23.18
N ARG A 562 23.88 -7.16 22.55
CA ARG A 562 24.68 -6.07 21.96
C ARG A 562 24.07 -4.69 22.23
N TRP A 563 24.88 -3.74 22.71
CA TRP A 563 24.57 -2.31 22.77
C TRP A 563 25.85 -1.45 22.82
N PRO A 564 25.80 -0.13 22.57
CA PRO A 564 26.96 0.75 22.70
C PRO A 564 27.52 0.74 24.13
N GLY A 565 28.85 0.74 24.27
CA GLY A 565 29.53 0.75 25.57
C GLY A 565 29.91 -0.62 26.12
N ILE A 566 29.48 -1.72 25.50
CA ILE A 566 29.99 -3.07 25.75
C ILE A 566 30.93 -3.54 24.62
N ASP A 567 31.45 -4.77 24.71
CA ASP A 567 32.25 -5.39 23.67
C ASP A 567 31.50 -5.35 22.33
N LYS A 568 32.20 -4.91 21.27
CA LYS A 568 31.65 -4.80 19.91
C LYS A 568 31.14 -6.13 19.36
N ALA A 569 31.72 -7.25 19.78
CA ALA A 569 31.25 -8.59 19.41
C ALA A 569 29.97 -9.00 20.14
N GLY A 570 29.56 -8.24 21.18
CA GLY A 570 28.51 -8.58 22.12
C GLY A 570 29.03 -9.23 23.39
N ILE A 571 28.11 -9.57 24.28
CA ILE A 571 28.40 -10.22 25.56
C ILE A 571 27.52 -11.46 25.76
N THR A 572 27.94 -12.30 26.70
CA THR A 572 27.22 -13.51 27.10
C THR A 572 25.94 -13.18 27.88
N PHE A 573 25.04 -14.16 28.03
CA PHE A 573 23.81 -13.99 28.81
C PHE A 573 24.08 -13.69 30.29
N ALA A 574 25.04 -14.38 30.91
CA ALA A 574 25.41 -14.14 32.30
C ALA A 574 25.98 -12.73 32.53
N GLU A 575 26.80 -12.23 31.59
CA GLU A 575 27.30 -10.85 31.65
C GLU A 575 26.17 -9.83 31.46
N TYR A 576 25.24 -10.08 30.54
CA TYR A 576 24.06 -9.25 30.31
C TYR A 576 23.20 -9.14 31.57
N GLN A 577 22.84 -10.26 32.21
CA GLN A 577 22.07 -10.27 33.47
C GLN A 577 22.81 -9.52 34.56
N ARG A 578 24.12 -9.74 34.73
CA ARG A 578 24.94 -9.08 35.74
C ARG A 578 25.02 -7.56 35.55
N LEU A 579 25.15 -7.09 34.31
CA LEU A 579 25.31 -5.66 34.00
C LEU A 579 23.99 -4.89 34.06
N THR A 580 22.87 -5.53 33.72
CA THR A 580 21.58 -4.86 33.58
C THR A 580 20.60 -5.14 34.71
N GLY A 581 20.76 -6.27 35.42
CA GLY A 581 19.77 -6.78 36.37
C GLY A 581 18.47 -7.27 35.71
N LEU A 582 18.41 -7.29 34.37
CA LEU A 582 17.27 -7.77 33.59
C LEU A 582 17.32 -9.28 33.41
N ASP A 583 16.19 -9.86 32.98
CA ASP A 583 16.07 -11.28 32.65
C ASP A 583 16.44 -12.21 33.81
N ALA A 584 16.19 -11.80 35.05
CA ALA A 584 16.52 -12.57 36.25
C ALA A 584 15.85 -13.96 36.31
N ASP A 585 14.62 -14.06 35.80
CA ASP A 585 13.84 -15.30 35.72
C ASP A 585 13.88 -15.95 34.33
N SER A 586 14.71 -15.42 33.43
CA SER A 586 14.85 -15.93 32.06
C SER A 586 15.90 -17.02 31.96
N THR A 587 15.76 -17.88 30.96
CA THR A 587 16.69 -18.99 30.72
C THR A 587 17.32 -18.91 29.34
N LEU A 588 18.58 -19.34 29.23
CA LEU A 588 19.25 -19.60 27.97
C LEU A 588 19.66 -21.08 27.93
N SER A 589 19.39 -21.74 26.81
CA SER A 589 19.73 -23.15 26.59
C SER A 589 19.99 -23.43 25.11
N ASN A 590 20.41 -24.64 24.78
CA ASN A 590 20.63 -25.09 23.40
C ASN A 590 19.46 -25.90 22.81
N GLN A 591 18.38 -26.16 23.56
CA GLN A 591 17.24 -26.98 23.14
C GLN A 591 15.89 -26.47 23.66
#